data_AF-A0A7K5E018-F1
#
_entry.id   AF-A0A7K5E018-F1
#
_cell.length_a   1.000
_cell.length_b   1.000
_cell.length_c   1.000
_cell.angle_alpha   90.00
_cell.angle_beta   90.00
_cell.angle_gamma   90.00
#
_symmetry.space_group_name_H-M   'P 1'
#
loop_
_entity.id
_entity.type
_entity.pdbx_description
1 polymer ?
#
loop_
_entity_poly.entity_id
_entity_poly.type
_entity_poly.pdbx_seq_one_letter_code
_entity_poly.pdbx_strand_id
1 'polypeptide(L)'
;MIDIVCSPTPFLIGILSCSLPQLQDLPIEEVSICETQTMSVSDEDEILPHKLQAALVQILEERSEILSHEQSDTQGTFCRKVSLNSLVSEAFVQFFVEIVGHYSLHMSVTERGERVFQREPFRKSHGSRTVRHFLHCFMETQMFAGFIQDRELSKNLARGLFEVRALEYLESIPENERTGMNKILRSLGKGTPLIVKFV
;
A
#
# COMPACT_ATOMS: atom_id res chain seq x y z
N MET A 1 11.32 30.50 -6.01
CA MET A 1 10.89 29.35 -5.16
C MET A 1 10.24 28.24 -5.97
N ILE A 2 9.78 28.50 -7.21
CA ILE A 2 9.44 27.41 -8.14
C ILE A 2 10.68 26.56 -8.50
N ASP A 3 11.89 27.11 -8.36
CA ASP A 3 13.19 26.49 -8.64
C ASP A 3 13.45 25.15 -7.90
N ILE A 4 12.66 24.84 -6.86
CA ILE A 4 12.71 23.54 -6.17
C ILE A 4 12.38 22.37 -7.10
N VAL A 5 11.63 22.62 -8.18
CA VAL A 5 11.29 21.63 -9.21
C VAL A 5 12.50 21.08 -9.97
N CYS A 6 13.64 21.77 -9.89
CA CYS A 6 14.91 21.33 -10.48
C CYS A 6 15.72 20.42 -9.54
N SER A 7 15.17 20.04 -8.38
CA SER A 7 15.85 19.13 -7.45
C SER A 7 15.95 17.73 -8.05
N PRO A 8 17.14 17.07 -8.00
CA PRO A 8 17.30 15.70 -8.48
C PRO A 8 16.66 14.66 -7.54
N THR A 9 16.32 15.05 -6.30
CA THR A 9 15.64 14.16 -5.34
C THR A 9 14.15 14.11 -5.64
N PRO A 10 13.49 12.93 -5.65
CA PRO A 10 12.04 12.84 -5.82
C PRO A 10 11.26 13.66 -4.79
N PHE A 11 10.28 14.44 -5.23
CA PHE A 11 9.38 15.22 -4.37
C PHE A 11 7.94 15.22 -4.92
N LEU A 12 6.99 15.51 -4.04
CA LEU A 12 5.60 15.82 -4.42
C LEU A 12 5.33 17.28 -4.08
N ILE A 13 4.94 18.08 -5.08
CA ILE A 13 4.65 19.50 -4.91
C ILE A 13 3.35 19.86 -5.62
N GLY A 14 2.49 20.63 -4.94
CA GLY A 14 1.32 21.25 -5.56
C GLY A 14 1.70 22.63 -6.12
N ILE A 15 1.46 22.86 -7.41
CA ILE A 15 1.72 24.13 -8.08
C ILE A 15 0.40 24.70 -8.60
N LEU A 16 0.20 26.01 -8.44
CA LEU A 16 -0.98 26.69 -8.99
C LEU A 16 -0.89 26.76 -10.52
N SER A 17 -2.02 26.59 -11.22
CA SER A 17 -2.06 26.60 -12.68
C SER A 17 -1.50 27.88 -13.31
N CYS A 18 -1.60 29.03 -12.63
CA CYS A 18 -1.03 30.29 -13.10
C CYS A 18 0.50 30.31 -13.12
N SER A 19 1.17 29.36 -12.45
CA SER A 19 2.63 29.22 -12.41
C SER A 19 3.16 28.22 -13.45
N LEU A 20 2.29 27.55 -14.21
CA LEU A 20 2.69 26.61 -15.28
C LEU A 20 3.58 27.24 -16.36
N PRO A 21 3.37 28.48 -16.84
CA PRO A 21 4.27 29.09 -17.82
C PRO A 21 5.71 29.22 -17.30
N GLN A 22 5.87 29.56 -16.02
CA GLN A 22 7.18 29.69 -15.37
C GLN A 22 7.90 28.34 -15.23
N LEU A 23 7.16 27.23 -15.28
CA LEU A 23 7.68 25.87 -15.19
C LEU A 23 8.31 25.43 -16.53
N GLN A 24 7.76 25.91 -17.66
CA GLN A 24 8.28 25.61 -19.01
C GLN A 24 9.65 26.24 -19.26
N ASP A 25 9.96 27.35 -18.59
CA ASP A 25 11.23 28.06 -18.71
C ASP A 25 12.35 27.43 -17.86
N LEU A 26 12.04 26.42 -17.05
CA LEU A 26 13.01 25.76 -16.17
C LEU A 26 13.57 24.48 -16.79
N PRO A 27 14.85 24.14 -16.52
CA PRO A 27 15.49 22.92 -17.04
C PRO A 27 15.04 21.70 -16.22
N ILE A 28 13.79 21.32 -16.38
CA ILE A 28 13.17 20.23 -15.63
C ILE A 28 13.36 18.93 -16.42
N GLU A 29 14.17 18.01 -15.89
CA GLU A 29 14.33 16.67 -16.43
C GLU A 29 13.40 15.69 -15.68
N GLU A 30 12.73 14.80 -16.42
CA GLU A 30 11.93 13.67 -15.89
C GLU A 30 10.82 14.00 -14.86
N VAL A 31 10.03 15.07 -15.08
CA VAL A 31 8.86 15.36 -14.22
C VAL A 31 7.55 14.92 -14.86
N SER A 32 6.87 13.98 -14.19
CA SER A 32 5.46 13.67 -14.46
C SER A 32 4.57 14.78 -13.88
N ILE A 33 4.19 15.75 -14.73
CA ILE A 33 3.23 16.78 -14.36
C ILE A 33 1.82 16.17 -14.41
N CYS A 34 1.20 16.00 -13.25
CA CYS A 34 -0.20 15.61 -13.16
C CYS A 34 -1.08 16.86 -13.20
N GLU A 35 -1.72 17.13 -14.34
CA GLU A 35 -2.89 17.98 -14.37
C GLU A 35 -4.08 17.19 -13.83
N THR A 36 -4.92 17.83 -13.02
CA THR A 36 -5.98 17.21 -12.19
C THR A 36 -7.02 16.36 -12.93
N GLN A 37 -6.90 16.18 -14.24
CA GLN A 37 -7.86 15.49 -15.10
C GLN A 37 -7.26 14.35 -15.95
N THR A 38 -5.94 14.22 -16.10
CA THR A 38 -5.36 13.14 -16.93
C THR A 38 -4.02 12.67 -16.37
N MET A 39 -4.03 11.49 -15.74
CA MET A 39 -2.82 10.75 -15.37
C MET A 39 -2.33 9.96 -16.59
N SER A 40 -1.34 10.47 -17.33
CA SER A 40 -0.56 9.65 -18.27
C SER A 40 0.73 9.19 -17.58
N VAL A 41 0.60 8.25 -16.64
CA VAL A 41 1.75 7.54 -16.07
C VAL A 41 1.81 6.20 -16.79
N SER A 42 2.88 5.96 -17.55
CA SER A 42 2.89 4.96 -18.63
C SER A 42 3.28 3.55 -18.20
N ASP A 43 3.81 3.37 -16.99
CA ASP A 43 4.39 2.11 -16.52
C ASP A 43 3.63 1.48 -15.33
N GLU A 44 2.58 2.13 -14.82
CA GLU A 44 1.76 1.62 -13.71
C GLU A 44 1.14 0.25 -14.04
N ASP A 45 0.68 0.07 -15.29
CA ASP A 45 0.13 -1.19 -15.79
C ASP A 45 1.19 -2.30 -15.91
N GLU A 46 2.48 -1.93 -15.99
CA GLU A 46 3.59 -2.88 -16.09
C GLU A 46 4.18 -3.26 -14.72
N ILE A 47 4.15 -2.33 -13.77
CA ILE A 47 4.78 -2.50 -12.45
C ILE A 47 3.81 -3.11 -11.43
N LEU A 48 2.54 -2.69 -11.41
CA LEU A 48 1.57 -3.15 -10.42
C LEU A 48 1.12 -4.59 -10.69
N PRO A 49 0.95 -5.44 -9.66
CA PRO A 49 0.38 -6.76 -9.85
C PRO A 49 -1.08 -6.65 -10.33
N HIS A 50 -1.35 -7.02 -11.59
CA HIS A 50 -2.66 -6.85 -12.24
C HIS A 50 -3.88 -7.28 -11.41
N LYS A 51 -3.76 -8.37 -10.63
CA LYS A 51 -4.86 -8.83 -9.77
C LYS A 51 -5.17 -7.86 -8.64
N LEU A 52 -4.15 -7.26 -8.05
CA LEU A 52 -4.29 -6.27 -6.97
C LEU A 52 -4.70 -4.91 -7.53
N GLN A 53 -4.19 -4.56 -8.71
CA GLN A 53 -4.62 -3.37 -9.44
C GLN A 53 -6.11 -3.46 -9.79
N ALA A 54 -6.57 -4.56 -10.40
CA ALA A 54 -7.98 -4.78 -10.75
C ALA A 54 -8.88 -4.74 -9.51
N ALA A 55 -8.44 -5.35 -8.43
CA ALA A 55 -9.07 -5.31 -7.11
C ALA A 55 -9.24 -3.86 -6.58
N LEU A 56 -8.16 -3.07 -6.62
CA LEU A 56 -8.20 -1.66 -6.21
C LEU A 56 -9.15 -0.84 -7.09
N VAL A 57 -9.05 -1.00 -8.41
CA VAL A 57 -9.93 -0.31 -9.37
C VAL A 57 -11.38 -0.65 -9.11
N GLN A 58 -11.70 -1.93 -8.91
CA GLN A 58 -13.06 -2.38 -8.61
C GLN A 58 -13.63 -1.72 -7.35
N ILE A 59 -12.87 -1.68 -6.24
CA ILE A 59 -13.33 -1.00 -5.01
C ILE A 59 -13.60 0.49 -5.27
N LEU A 60 -12.75 1.14 -6.07
CA LEU A 60 -12.88 2.56 -6.38
C LEU A 60 -14.05 2.86 -7.33
N GLU A 61 -14.36 1.96 -8.25
CA GLU A 61 -15.49 2.07 -9.19
C GLU A 61 -16.82 1.76 -8.50
N GLU A 62 -16.90 0.67 -7.74
CA GLU A 62 -18.11 0.20 -7.05
C GLU A 62 -18.38 0.97 -5.75
N ARG A 63 -17.56 1.97 -5.39
CA ARG A 63 -17.61 2.69 -4.11
C ARG A 63 -19.01 3.24 -3.76
N SER A 64 -19.77 3.72 -4.74
CA SER A 64 -21.12 4.25 -4.50
C SER A 64 -22.14 3.15 -4.19
N GLU A 65 -21.97 1.99 -4.82
CA GLU A 65 -22.85 0.83 -4.62
C GLU A 65 -22.57 0.19 -3.26
N ILE A 66 -21.30 0.02 -2.90
CA ILE A 66 -20.85 -0.46 -1.58
C ILE A 66 -21.44 0.43 -0.46
N LEU A 67 -21.36 1.75 -0.60
CA LEU A 67 -21.89 2.71 0.39
C LEU A 67 -23.43 2.76 0.46
N SER A 68 -24.14 2.31 -0.58
CA SER A 68 -25.61 2.31 -0.62
C SER A 68 -26.21 1.01 -0.10
N HIS A 69 -25.56 -0.14 -0.36
CA HIS A 69 -25.98 -1.45 0.12
C HIS A 69 -25.90 -1.57 1.65
N GLU A 70 -24.88 -0.95 2.26
CA GLU A 70 -24.74 -0.93 3.73
C GLU A 70 -25.79 -0.05 4.44
N GLN A 71 -26.47 0.85 3.71
CA GLN A 71 -27.55 1.67 4.28
C GLN A 71 -28.90 0.96 4.29
N SER A 72 -29.14 -0.03 3.41
CA SER A 72 -30.38 -0.79 3.36
C SER A 72 -30.44 -1.98 4.34
N ASP A 73 -29.28 -2.47 4.79
CA ASP A 73 -29.16 -3.75 5.52
C ASP A 73 -28.96 -3.64 7.05
N THR A 74 -29.50 -2.62 7.73
CA THR A 74 -29.49 -2.63 9.21
C THR A 74 -30.78 -2.16 9.89
N GLN A 75 -31.72 -3.11 10.03
CA GLN A 75 -32.35 -3.32 11.35
C GLN A 75 -31.35 -4.11 12.20
N GLY A 76 -30.70 -3.45 13.15
CA GLY A 76 -29.97 -4.13 14.23
C GLY A 76 -28.53 -3.67 14.44
N THR A 77 -28.38 -2.63 15.27
CA THR A 77 -27.24 -2.39 16.18
C THR A 77 -25.86 -2.12 15.56
N PHE A 78 -25.48 -0.83 15.55
CA PHE A 78 -24.09 -0.36 15.52
C PHE A 78 -23.26 -0.75 14.28
N CYS A 79 -23.88 -0.89 13.10
CA CYS A 79 -23.10 -1.04 11.87
C CYS A 79 -22.62 0.34 11.40
N ARG A 80 -21.30 0.49 11.43
CA ARG A 80 -20.51 1.70 11.21
C ARG A 80 -20.81 2.28 9.82
N LYS A 81 -21.22 3.54 9.73
CA LYS A 81 -21.18 4.28 8.45
C LYS A 81 -19.72 4.30 7.98
N VAL A 82 -19.35 3.39 7.08
CA VAL A 82 -18.08 3.46 6.39
C VAL A 82 -18.14 4.72 5.53
N SER A 83 -17.22 5.67 5.75
CA SER A 83 -17.12 6.84 4.89
C SER A 83 -16.32 6.47 3.63
N LEU A 84 -16.56 7.18 2.53
CA LEU A 84 -15.79 7.00 1.29
C LEU A 84 -14.27 7.09 1.53
N ASN A 85 -13.83 8.04 2.36
CA ASN A 85 -12.42 8.19 2.72
C ASN A 85 -11.88 6.96 3.46
N SER A 86 -12.70 6.36 4.33
CA SER A 86 -12.32 5.14 5.05
C SER A 86 -12.24 3.94 4.12
N LEU A 87 -13.19 3.79 3.18
CA LEU A 87 -13.19 2.71 2.20
C LEU A 87 -11.94 2.79 1.29
N VAL A 88 -11.64 3.99 0.78
CA VAL A 88 -10.47 4.23 -0.06
C VAL A 88 -9.18 3.95 0.73
N SER A 89 -9.06 4.49 1.94
CA SER A 89 -7.88 4.26 2.77
C SER A 89 -7.68 2.78 3.11
N GLU A 90 -8.78 2.07 3.40
CA GLU A 90 -8.75 0.64 3.70
C GLU A 90 -8.28 -0.18 2.51
N ALA A 91 -8.74 0.14 1.29
CA ALA A 91 -8.30 -0.54 0.07
C ALA A 91 -6.78 -0.43 -0.13
N PHE A 92 -6.22 0.77 0.09
CA PHE A 92 -4.76 0.97 0.01
C PHE A 92 -4.01 0.27 1.14
N VAL A 93 -4.52 0.30 2.38
CA VAL A 93 -3.90 -0.45 3.50
C VAL A 93 -3.90 -1.94 3.20
N GLN A 94 -5.02 -2.49 2.72
CA GLN A 94 -5.14 -3.89 2.35
C GLN A 94 -4.14 -4.26 1.24
N PHE A 95 -4.00 -3.42 0.22
CA PHE A 95 -2.99 -3.59 -0.82
C PHE A 95 -1.58 -3.72 -0.24
N PHE A 96 -1.16 -2.79 0.62
CA PHE A 96 0.17 -2.85 1.22
C PHE A 96 0.32 -4.02 2.20
N VAL A 97 -0.72 -4.36 2.96
CA VAL A 97 -0.69 -5.52 3.86
C VAL A 97 -0.48 -6.82 3.09
N GLU A 98 -1.10 -6.94 1.93
CA GLU A 98 -0.97 -8.13 1.10
C GLU A 98 0.42 -8.25 0.44
N ILE A 99 1.01 -7.11 0.07
CA ILE A 99 2.33 -7.06 -0.56
C ILE A 99 3.48 -7.15 0.44
N VAL A 100 3.40 -6.41 1.55
CA VAL A 100 4.51 -6.25 2.51
C VAL A 100 4.19 -6.67 3.95
N GLY A 101 2.96 -7.09 4.26
CA GLY A 101 2.54 -7.42 5.63
C GLY A 101 3.31 -8.57 6.30
N HIS A 102 3.93 -9.44 5.51
CA HIS A 102 4.79 -10.53 5.99
C HIS A 102 6.21 -10.11 6.35
N TYR A 103 6.57 -8.82 6.25
CA TYR A 103 7.92 -8.33 6.54
C TYR A 103 8.46 -8.83 7.90
N SER A 104 7.57 -8.98 8.88
CA SER A 104 7.89 -9.40 10.24
C SER A 104 8.46 -10.82 10.30
N LEU A 105 8.05 -11.72 9.38
CA LEU A 105 8.59 -13.07 9.25
C LEU A 105 10.03 -13.10 8.72
N HIS A 106 10.47 -11.98 8.13
CA HIS A 106 11.79 -11.80 7.54
C HIS A 106 12.64 -10.80 8.32
N MET A 107 12.28 -10.56 9.59
CA MET A 107 13.08 -9.79 10.52
C MET A 107 13.87 -10.76 11.41
N SER A 108 15.21 -10.74 11.30
CA SER A 108 16.10 -11.58 12.09
C SER A 108 16.79 -10.78 13.19
N VAL A 109 17.21 -11.44 14.27
CA VAL A 109 17.98 -10.81 15.35
C VAL A 109 19.42 -11.32 15.26
N THR A 110 20.38 -10.40 15.15
CA THR A 110 21.81 -10.74 15.11
C THR A 110 22.30 -11.16 16.50
N GLU A 111 23.51 -11.72 16.58
CA GLU A 111 24.16 -12.05 17.86
C GLU A 111 24.32 -10.83 18.79
N ARG A 112 24.32 -9.61 18.23
CA ARG A 112 24.39 -8.35 18.96
C ARG A 112 23.03 -7.87 19.48
N GLY A 113 21.95 -8.61 19.20
CA GLY A 113 20.58 -8.22 19.55
C GLY A 113 19.96 -7.19 18.61
N GLU A 114 20.59 -6.92 17.46
CA GLU A 114 20.09 -5.97 16.46
C GLU A 114 19.07 -6.64 15.54
N ARG A 115 17.98 -5.95 15.22
CA ARG A 115 17.01 -6.44 14.23
C ARG A 115 17.50 -6.09 12.83
N VAL A 116 17.53 -7.07 11.94
CA VAL A 116 17.98 -6.92 10.56
C VAL A 116 16.97 -7.57 9.63
N PHE A 117 16.54 -6.80 8.65
CA PHE A 117 15.60 -7.23 7.63
C PHE A 117 16.27 -8.05 6.54
N GLN A 118 15.70 -9.22 6.26
CA GLN A 118 16.19 -10.18 5.28
C GLN A 118 15.54 -9.92 3.92
N ARG A 119 16.14 -8.98 3.17
CA ARG A 119 15.66 -8.49 1.87
C ARG A 119 15.29 -9.61 0.88
N GLU A 120 16.21 -10.54 0.62
CA GLU A 120 15.99 -11.56 -0.41
C GLU A 120 15.02 -12.68 -0.03
N PRO A 121 15.06 -13.23 1.19
CA PRO A 121 14.02 -14.13 1.68
C PRO A 121 12.62 -13.49 1.63
N PHE A 122 12.49 -12.22 2.01
CA PHE A 122 11.23 -11.49 1.96
C PHE A 122 10.66 -11.38 0.55
N ARG A 123 11.50 -11.05 -0.44
CA ARG A 123 11.05 -11.01 -1.84
C ARG A 123 10.69 -12.40 -2.33
N LYS A 124 11.51 -13.42 -2.04
CA LYS A 124 11.34 -14.78 -2.59
C LYS A 124 10.20 -15.57 -1.97
N SER A 125 9.71 -15.19 -0.78
CA SER A 125 8.61 -15.90 -0.10
C SER A 125 7.26 -15.74 -0.79
N HIS A 126 7.12 -14.76 -1.69
CA HIS A 126 5.92 -14.60 -2.48
C HIS A 126 5.93 -15.51 -3.73
N GLY A 127 4.91 -16.37 -3.88
CA GLY A 127 4.85 -17.30 -5.02
C GLY A 127 4.60 -16.63 -6.38
N SER A 128 4.01 -15.43 -6.39
CA SER A 128 3.67 -14.71 -7.62
C SER A 128 4.89 -14.01 -8.23
N ARG A 129 5.19 -14.27 -9.51
CA ARG A 129 6.29 -13.61 -10.23
C ARG A 129 6.05 -12.11 -10.37
N THR A 130 4.82 -11.68 -10.64
CA THR A 130 4.47 -10.26 -10.79
C THR A 130 4.63 -9.53 -9.46
N VAL A 131 4.20 -10.12 -8.35
CA VAL A 131 4.41 -9.49 -7.03
C VAL A 131 5.90 -9.43 -6.67
N ARG A 132 6.68 -10.46 -7.01
CA ARG A 132 8.15 -10.41 -6.82
C ARG A 132 8.83 -9.32 -7.65
N HIS A 133 8.34 -9.05 -8.85
CA HIS A 133 8.82 -7.96 -9.68
C HIS A 133 8.45 -6.60 -9.07
N PHE A 134 7.19 -6.42 -8.67
CA PHE A 134 6.76 -5.22 -7.95
C PHE A 134 7.61 -4.98 -6.69
N LEU A 135 7.78 -6.01 -5.85
CA LEU A 135 8.61 -5.93 -4.64
C LEU A 135 10.04 -5.54 -4.97
N HIS A 136 10.64 -6.10 -6.02
CA HIS A 136 11.98 -5.70 -6.44
C HIS A 136 12.07 -4.19 -6.70
N CYS A 137 11.14 -3.61 -7.45
CA CYS A 137 11.12 -2.17 -7.72
C CYS A 137 10.80 -1.35 -6.46
N PHE A 138 9.73 -1.73 -5.73
CA PHE A 138 9.28 -1.02 -4.54
C PHE A 138 10.34 -0.97 -3.44
N MET A 139 11.11 -2.05 -3.29
CA MET A 139 12.14 -2.14 -2.26
C MET A 139 13.40 -1.30 -2.58
N GLU A 140 13.54 -0.76 -3.79
CA GLU A 140 14.58 0.24 -4.12
C GLU A 140 14.15 1.68 -3.74
N THR A 141 12.89 1.88 -3.34
CA THR A 141 12.37 3.21 -3.00
C THR A 141 12.79 3.67 -1.61
N GLN A 142 12.91 4.99 -1.43
CA GLN A 142 13.13 5.61 -0.12
C GLN A 142 11.98 5.33 0.85
N MET A 143 10.75 5.20 0.35
CA MET A 143 9.58 4.86 1.16
C MET A 143 9.75 3.50 1.86
N PHE A 144 10.18 2.48 1.12
CA PHE A 144 10.43 1.16 1.70
C PHE A 144 11.64 1.17 2.64
N ALA A 145 12.71 1.90 2.28
CA ALA A 145 13.89 2.03 3.13
C ALA A 145 13.54 2.63 4.50
N GLY A 146 12.78 3.73 4.53
CA GLY A 146 12.30 4.34 5.78
C GLY A 146 11.38 3.41 6.56
N PHE A 147 10.45 2.73 5.87
CA PHE A 147 9.56 1.74 6.48
C PHE A 147 10.34 0.65 7.24
N ILE A 148 11.37 0.07 6.63
CA ILE A 148 12.19 -0.98 7.28
C ILE A 148 13.05 -0.39 8.40
N GLN A 149 13.70 0.74 8.17
CA GLN A 149 14.59 1.38 9.14
C GLN A 149 13.87 1.68 10.46
N ASP A 150 12.65 2.21 10.40
CA ASP A 150 11.82 2.48 11.58
C ASP A 150 11.58 1.22 12.43
N ARG A 151 11.48 0.05 11.78
CA ARG A 151 11.19 -1.25 12.40
C ARG A 151 12.44 -1.97 12.90
N GLU A 152 13.59 -1.73 12.27
CA GLU A 152 14.88 -2.20 12.75
C GLU A 152 15.33 -1.44 14.01
N LEU A 153 15.07 -0.12 14.06
CA LEU A 153 15.42 0.74 15.19
C LEU A 153 14.43 0.65 16.37
N SER A 154 13.16 0.30 16.09
CA SER A 154 12.11 0.27 17.12
C SER A 154 12.32 -0.84 18.16
N LYS A 155 12.58 -0.45 19.41
CA LYS A 155 12.61 -1.37 20.56
C LYS A 155 11.21 -1.77 21.05
N ASN A 156 10.25 -0.85 20.98
CA ASN A 156 8.85 -1.05 21.34
C ASN A 156 7.95 -0.38 20.29
N LEU A 157 7.53 -1.12 19.28
CA LEU A 157 6.62 -0.59 18.27
C LEU A 157 5.21 -0.53 18.88
N ALA A 158 4.73 0.67 19.18
CA ALA A 158 3.29 0.86 19.33
C ALA A 158 2.65 0.38 18.03
N ARG A 159 1.73 -0.59 18.11
CA ARG A 159 1.13 -1.20 16.91
C ARG A 159 0.29 -0.15 16.19
N GLY A 160 0.80 0.40 15.08
CA GLY A 160 0.06 1.26 14.19
C GLY A 160 -1.02 0.47 13.44
N LEU A 161 -1.87 1.17 12.69
CA LEU A 161 -2.93 0.55 11.90
C LEU A 161 -2.38 -0.55 10.99
N PHE A 162 -1.26 -0.28 10.33
CA PHE A 162 -0.62 -1.24 9.44
C PHE A 162 -0.19 -2.52 10.16
N GLU A 163 0.44 -2.41 11.34
CA GLU A 163 0.87 -3.57 12.14
C GLU A 163 -0.32 -4.44 12.55
N VAL A 164 -1.43 -3.81 12.95
CA VAL A 164 -2.65 -4.53 13.33
C VAL A 164 -3.17 -5.33 12.14
N ARG A 165 -3.30 -4.69 10.97
CA ARG A 165 -3.81 -5.36 9.76
C ARG A 165 -2.86 -6.42 9.21
N ALA A 166 -1.55 -6.19 9.29
CA ALA A 166 -0.55 -7.18 8.91
C ALA A 166 -0.63 -8.43 9.79
N LEU A 167 -0.85 -8.28 11.10
CA LEU A 167 -1.02 -9.41 12.01
C LEU A 167 -2.32 -10.18 11.72
N GLU A 168 -3.45 -9.49 11.56
CA GLU A 168 -4.73 -10.11 11.19
C GLU A 168 -4.61 -10.90 9.87
N TYR A 169 -3.92 -10.33 8.88
CA TYR A 169 -3.63 -10.99 7.62
C TYR A 169 -2.81 -12.27 7.83
N LEU A 170 -1.72 -12.23 8.59
CA LEU A 170 -0.89 -13.39 8.87
C LEU A 170 -1.62 -14.50 9.65
N GLU A 171 -2.50 -14.13 10.58
CA GLU A 171 -3.35 -15.07 11.32
C GLU A 171 -4.40 -15.75 10.43
N SER A 172 -4.88 -15.05 9.40
CA SER A 172 -5.82 -15.62 8.41
C SER A 172 -5.19 -16.66 7.48
N ILE A 173 -3.85 -16.74 7.43
CA ILE A 173 -3.11 -17.70 6.61
C ILE A 173 -2.94 -19.01 7.40
N PRO A 174 -3.42 -20.16 6.87
CA PRO A 174 -3.18 -21.48 7.45
C PRO A 174 -1.69 -21.72 7.65
N GLU A 175 -1.30 -22.31 8.77
CA GLU A 175 0.12 -22.45 9.15
C GLU A 175 0.99 -23.11 8.07
N ASN A 176 0.41 -24.01 7.28
CA ASN A 176 1.09 -24.76 6.22
C ASN A 176 1.46 -23.91 4.98
N GLU A 177 0.89 -22.70 4.84
CA GLU A 177 1.11 -21.78 3.71
C GLU A 177 1.91 -20.52 4.10
N ARG A 178 2.29 -20.37 5.38
CA ARG A 178 3.04 -19.21 5.88
C ARG A 178 4.42 -19.06 5.22
N THR A 179 4.99 -20.15 4.71
CA THR A 179 6.29 -20.18 4.02
C THR A 179 6.19 -19.80 2.53
N GLY A 180 4.98 -19.82 1.95
CA GLY A 180 4.73 -19.52 0.54
C GLY A 180 3.49 -18.67 0.40
N MET A 181 3.66 -17.35 0.43
CA MET A 181 2.54 -16.41 0.31
C MET A 181 1.90 -16.54 -1.07
N ASN A 182 0.79 -17.27 -1.12
CA ASN A 182 0.11 -17.64 -2.36
C ASN A 182 -1.33 -17.08 -2.44
N LYS A 183 -1.74 -16.20 -1.54
CA LYS A 183 -3.12 -15.68 -1.52
C LYS A 183 -3.15 -14.24 -2.01
N ILE A 184 -3.51 -14.09 -3.28
CA ILE A 184 -3.78 -12.78 -3.90
C ILE A 184 -5.28 -12.39 -3.78
N LEU A 185 -6.17 -13.32 -3.41
CA LEU A 185 -7.62 -13.07 -3.49
C LEU A 185 -8.41 -13.95 -2.48
N ARG A 186 -8.51 -13.53 -1.21
CA ARG A 186 -9.62 -13.99 -0.35
C ARG A 186 -10.39 -12.88 0.35
N SER A 187 -9.79 -11.70 0.60
CA SER A 187 -10.45 -10.58 1.29
C SER A 187 -11.13 -9.59 0.35
N LEU A 188 -10.76 -9.57 -0.93
CA LEU A 188 -11.14 -8.49 -1.85
C LEU A 188 -12.37 -8.80 -2.72
N GLY A 189 -12.84 -10.05 -2.73
CA GLY A 189 -13.96 -10.52 -3.56
C GLY A 189 -15.06 -11.26 -2.81
N LYS A 190 -15.09 -11.18 -1.47
CA LYS A 190 -16.25 -11.64 -0.69
C LYS A 190 -16.70 -10.45 0.13
N GLY A 191 -17.97 -10.07 -0.02
CA GLY A 191 -18.68 -9.13 0.87
C GLY A 191 -18.80 -9.68 2.29
N THR A 192 -17.68 -10.03 2.91
CA THR A 192 -17.59 -10.29 4.33
C THR A 192 -17.31 -8.95 4.99
N PRO A 193 -18.20 -8.48 5.87
CA PRO A 193 -17.96 -7.27 6.64
C PRO A 193 -16.71 -7.52 7.49
N LEU A 194 -15.62 -6.82 7.18
CA LEU A 194 -14.46 -6.75 8.05
C LEU A 194 -14.90 -5.98 9.30
N ILE A 195 -15.27 -6.72 10.35
CA ILE A 195 -15.60 -6.17 11.65
C ILE A 195 -14.30 -5.68 12.29
N VAL A 196 -13.95 -4.41 12.03
CA VAL A 196 -12.85 -3.73 12.72
C VAL A 196 -13.34 -3.29 14.10
N LYS A 197 -13.13 -4.13 15.11
CA LYS A 197 -13.25 -3.72 16.52
C LYS A 197 -11.99 -2.96 16.91
N PHE A 198 -12.12 -1.64 17.08
CA PHE A 198 -11.17 -0.87 17.87
C PHE A 198 -11.51 -1.13 19.34
N VAL A 199 -10.53 -1.56 20.14
CA VAL A 199 -10.58 -1.42 21.61
C VAL A 199 -10.10 -0.02 21.97
#